data_AF-A0A5E6NEA0-F1
#
_entry.id   AF-A0A5E6NEA0-F1
#
_cell.length_a   1.000
_cell.length_b   1.000
_cell.length_c   1.000
_cell.angle_alpha   90.00
_cell.angle_beta   90.00
_cell.angle_gamma   90.00
#
_symmetry.space_group_name_H-M   'P 1'
#
loop_
_entity.id
_entity.type
_entity.pdbx_description
1 polymer ?
#
loop_
_entity_poly.entity_id
_entity_poly.type
_entity_poly.pdbx_seq_one_letter_code
_entity_poly.pdbx_strand_id
1 'polypeptide(L)' 'MVGQHGLSEAVLAELESTMTKHELLKIKIRAEDREDRQKMIDEIVNITQAHLIQVIGNVMVIYRAFDKEPQIILPRK' A
#
# COMPACT_ATOMS: atom_id res chain seq x y z
N MET A 1 -5.51 0.51 7.88
CA MET A 1 -5.19 -0.91 8.22
C MET A 1 -6.23 -1.76 7.51
N VAL A 2 -5.83 -2.84 6.83
CA VAL A 2 -6.77 -3.72 6.12
C VAL A 2 -7.24 -4.83 7.07
N GLY A 3 -8.56 -4.96 7.23
CA GLY A 3 -9.20 -5.96 8.08
C GLY A 3 -9.31 -7.34 7.43
N GLN A 4 -9.87 -8.32 8.16
CA GLN A 4 -10.00 -9.70 7.68
C GLN A 4 -10.91 -9.85 6.44
N HIS A 5 -11.85 -8.93 6.24
CA HIS A 5 -12.71 -8.88 5.05
C HIS A 5 -12.00 -8.31 3.80
N GLY A 6 -10.69 -8.08 3.87
CA GLY A 6 -9.88 -7.65 2.74
C GLY A 6 -10.15 -6.21 2.30
N LEU A 7 -10.04 -5.99 0.99
CA LEU A 7 -10.19 -4.69 0.32
C LEU A 7 -11.66 -4.42 -0.02
N SER A 8 -12.44 -3.97 0.96
CA SER A 8 -13.76 -3.42 0.65
C SER A 8 -13.63 -2.09 -0.10
N GLU A 9 -14.70 -1.68 -0.81
CA GLU A 9 -14.74 -0.39 -1.50
C GLU A 9 -14.40 0.79 -0.58
N ALA A 10 -14.84 0.74 0.68
CA ALA A 10 -14.53 1.76 1.67
C ALA A 10 -13.02 1.81 1.99
N VAL A 11 -12.36 0.65 2.11
CA VAL A 11 -10.91 0.57 2.34
C VAL A 11 -10.14 1.06 1.12
N LEU A 12 -10.60 0.74 -0.09
CA LEU A 12 -10.01 1.24 -1.33
C LEU A 12 -10.12 2.77 -1.45
N ALA A 13 -11.30 3.32 -1.16
CA ALA A 13 -11.52 4.77 -1.15
C ALA A 13 -10.63 5.48 -0.10
N GLU A 14 -10.48 4.89 1.08
CA GLU A 14 -9.58 5.40 2.11
C GLU A 14 -8.12 5.32 1.67
N LEU A 15 -7.72 4.22 1.03
CA LEU A 15 -6.36 4.02 0.53
C LEU A 15 -6.00 5.05 -0.53
N GLU A 16 -6.86 5.26 -1.53
CA GLU A 16 -6.67 6.31 -2.55
C GLU A 16 -6.60 7.69 -1.92
N SER A 17 -7.53 8.04 -1.03
CA SER A 17 -7.50 9.32 -0.30
C SER A 17 -6.20 9.50 0.49
N THR A 18 -5.68 8.44 1.09
CA THR A 18 -4.42 8.48 1.84
C THR A 18 -3.21 8.65 0.91
N MET A 19 -3.22 7.99 -0.24
CA MET A 19 -2.16 8.13 -1.26
C MET A 19 -2.12 9.51 -1.92
N THR A 20 -3.19 10.31 -1.86
CA THR A 20 -3.11 11.72 -2.29
C THR A 20 -2.37 12.63 -1.31
N LYS A 21 -2.17 12.18 -0.06
CA LYS A 21 -1.57 12.97 1.03
C LYS A 21 -0.18 12.50 1.40
N HIS A 22 0.15 11.25 1.08
CA HIS A 22 1.42 10.65 1.42
C HIS A 22 1.94 9.79 0.26
N GLU A 23 3.21 9.99 -0.10
CA GLU A 23 3.87 9.21 -1.14
C GLU A 23 4.37 7.85 -0.62
N LEU A 24 4.64 7.74 0.69
CA LEU A 24 5.10 6.53 1.35
C LEU A 24 4.08 6.08 2.38
N LEU A 25 3.54 4.88 2.21
CA LEU A 25 2.54 4.31 3.11
C LEU A 25 3.04 3.04 3.77
N LYS A 26 2.72 2.91 5.05
CA LYS A 26 2.90 1.70 5.83
C LYS A 26 1.53 1.14 6.20
N ILE A 27 1.18 0.00 5.61
CA ILE A 27 -0.16 -0.61 5.71
C ILE A 27 -0.05 -1.92 6.46
N LYS A 28 -0.78 -2.05 7.58
CA LYS A 28 -0.93 -3.32 8.28
C LYS A 28 -2.06 -4.13 7.64
N ILE A 29 -1.77 -5.36 7.26
CA ILE A 29 -2.70 -6.32 6.67
C ILE A 29 -3.02 -7.40 7.72
N ARG A 30 -4.31 -7.58 8.02
CA ARG A 30 -4.77 -8.69 8.86
C ARG A 30 -5.22 -9.84 7.96
N ALA A 31 -4.33 -10.80 7.76
CA ALA A 31 -4.61 -12.06 7.08
C ALA A 31 -4.17 -13.22 7.98
N GLU A 32 -4.94 -14.31 7.98
CA GLU A 32 -4.69 -15.46 8.85
C GLU A 32 -3.58 -16.36 8.31
N ASP A 33 -3.49 -16.52 7.00
CA ASP A 33 -2.42 -17.26 6.35
C ASP A 33 -1.45 -16.34 5.55
N ARG A 34 -0.40 -16.96 5.02
CA ARG A 34 0.61 -16.26 4.22
C ARG A 34 0.15 -16.05 2.77
N GLU A 35 -0.67 -16.93 2.22
CA GLU A 35 -1.08 -16.88 0.81
C GLU A 35 -2.11 -15.78 0.57
N ASP A 36 -3.12 -15.65 1.42
CA ASP A 36 -4.11 -14.58 1.42
C ASP A 36 -3.46 -13.22 1.69
N ARG A 37 -2.45 -13.19 2.56
CA ARG A 37 -1.64 -11.96 2.72
C ARG A 37 -0.96 -11.58 1.41
N GLN A 38 -0.37 -12.55 0.71
CA GLN A 38 0.30 -12.29 -0.56
C GLN A 38 -0.69 -11.82 -1.63
N LYS A 39 -1.85 -12.48 -1.75
CA LYS A 39 -2.92 -12.06 -2.67
C LYS A 39 -3.36 -10.62 -2.41
N MET A 40 -3.57 -10.25 -1.15
CA MET A 40 -3.92 -8.87 -0.78
C MET A 40 -2.80 -7.88 -1.12
N ILE A 41 -1.53 -8.25 -0.90
CA ILE A 41 -0.39 -7.40 -1.28
C ILE A 41 -0.39 -7.17 -2.79
N ASP A 42 -0.54 -8.24 -3.57
CA ASP A 42 -0.52 -8.18 -5.04
C ASP A 42 -1.69 -7.35 -5.57
N GLU A 43 -2.88 -7.51 -4.98
CA GLU A 43 -4.08 -6.74 -5.32
C GLU A 43 -3.91 -5.25 -4.98
N ILE A 44 -3.40 -4.92 -3.79
CA ILE A 44 -3.10 -3.53 -3.41
C ILE A 44 -2.13 -2.90 -4.40
N VAL A 45 -1.02 -3.58 -4.69
CA VAL A 45 0.00 -3.08 -5.62
C VAL A 45 -0.60 -2.87 -7.02
N ASN A 46 -1.42 -3.81 -7.49
CA ASN A 46 -2.06 -3.71 -8.80
C ASN A 46 -3.12 -2.59 -8.87
N ILE A 47 -3.90 -2.37 -7.82
CA ILE A 47 -4.90 -1.27 -7.83
C ILE A 47 -4.20 0.08 -7.72
N THR A 48 -3.28 0.20 -6.77
CA THR A 48 -2.63 1.49 -6.46
C THR A 48 -1.56 1.88 -7.46
N GLN A 49 -1.05 0.93 -8.25
CA GLN A 49 0.13 1.12 -9.10
C GLN A 49 1.35 1.64 -8.33
N ALA A 50 1.41 1.37 -7.02
CA ALA A 50 2.51 1.77 -6.15
C ALA A 50 3.62 0.71 -6.17
N HIS A 51 4.86 1.13 -5.91
CA HIS A 51 5.97 0.21 -5.74
C HIS A 51 5.95 -0.41 -4.35
N LEU A 52 5.93 -1.74 -4.29
CA LEU A 52 6.18 -2.48 -3.05
C LEU A 52 7.65 -2.34 -2.65
N ILE A 53 7.91 -1.68 -1.52
CA ILE A 53 9.27 -1.47 -1.02
C ILE A 53 9.70 -2.61 -0.10
N GLN A 54 8.84 -2.99 0.84
CA GLN A 54 9.16 -4.02 1.82
C GLN A 54 7.89 -4.65 2.41
N VAL A 55 8.02 -5.91 2.84
CA VAL A 55 7.04 -6.57 3.71
C VAL A 55 7.74 -7.00 5.00
N ILE A 56 7.20 -6.57 6.15
CA ILE A 56 7.72 -6.86 7.49
C ILE A 56 6.60 -7.53 8.29
N GLY A 57 6.63 -8.87 8.35
CA GLY A 57 5.57 -9.65 8.99
C GLY A 57 4.21 -9.41 8.33
N ASN A 58 3.30 -8.74 9.04
CA ASN A 58 1.96 -8.38 8.56
C ASN A 58 1.84 -6.92 8.11
N VAL A 59 2.95 -6.24 7.89
CA VAL A 59 3.00 -4.86 7.43
C VAL A 59 3.65 -4.80 6.07
N MET A 60 3.02 -4.13 5.12
CA MET A 60 3.63 -3.76 3.84
C MET A 60 3.98 -2.28 3.82
N VAL A 61 5.04 -1.94 3.09
CA VAL A 61 5.45 -0.56 2.82
C VAL A 61 5.40 -0.36 1.30
N ILE A 62 4.63 0.62 0.86
CA ILE A 62 4.50 0.97 -0.56
C ILE A 62 4.86 2.43 -0.78
N TYR A 63 5.38 2.73 -1.98
CA TYR A 63 5.73 4.08 -2.40
C TYR A 63 5.12 4.40 -3.78
N ARG A 64 4.50 5.56 -3.90
CA ARG A 64 4.06 6.16 -5.16
C ARG A 64 4.33 7.67 -5.07
N ALA A 65 5.18 8.18 -5.96
CA ALA A 65 5.40 9.63 -6.05
C ALA A 65 4.08 10.34 -6.42
N PHE A 66 3.91 11.57 -5.97
CA PHE A 66 2.82 12.42 -6.46
C PHE A 66 3.06 12.80 -7.92
N ASP A 67 1.99 12.85 -8.70
CA ASP A 67 2.05 13.29 -10.10
C ASP A 67 2.53 14.73 -10.24
N LYS A 68 2.30 15.54 -9.21
CA LYS A 68 2.72 16.95 -9.13
C LYS A 68 3.51 17.15 -7.85
N GLU A 69 4.68 17.77 -7.99
CA GLU A 69 5.53 18.22 -6.88
C GLU A 69 5.85 17.09 -5.87
N PRO A 70 6.62 16.07 -6.28
CA PRO A 70 7.00 14.99 -5.37
C PRO A 70 7.80 15.52 -4.18
N GLN A 71 7.44 15.07 -2.98
CA GLN A 71 7.98 15.60 -1.72
C GLN A 71 9.17 14.78 -1.21
N ILE A 72 9.17 13.47 -1.49
CA ILE A 72 10.25 12.55 -1.15
C ILE A 72 11.25 12.55 -2.30
N ILE A 73 12.39 13.18 -2.07
CA ILE A 73 13.53 13.16 -3.00
C ILE A 73 14.27 11.83 -2.81
N LEU A 74 14.15 10.95 -3.80
CA LEU A 74 14.90 9.70 -3.82
C LEU A 74 16.38 9.94 -4.17
N PRO A 75 17.32 9.22 -3.53
CA PRO A 75 18.73 9.32 -3.88
C PRO A 75 18.95 8.88 -5.33
N ARG A 76 19.74 9.66 -6.08
CA ARG A 76 20.19 9.28 -7.42
C ARG A 76 21.42 8.37 -7.28
N LYS A 77 21.49 7.34 -8.13
CA LYS A 77 22.69 6.50 -8.26
C LYS A 77 23.87 7.31 -8.80
#